data_AF-A0A3M1VJL4-F1
#
_entry.id   AF-A0A3M1VJL4-F1
#
_cell.length_a   1.000
_cell.length_b   1.000
_cell.length_c   1.000
_cell.angle_alpha   90.00
_cell.angle_beta   90.00
_cell.angle_gamma   90.00
#
_symmetry.space_group_name_H-M   'P 1'
#
loop_
_entity.id
_entity.type
_entity.pdbx_description
1 polymer ?
#
loop_
_entity_poly.entity_id
_entity_poly.type
_entity_poly.pdbx_seq_one_letter_code
_entity_poly.pdbx_strand_id
1 'polypeptide(L)'
;MEQLLHAILQLVLGLWQLVIALLALVLPWTPLIAWIAFWTFAVDWTRLRDILLRGGWVVVALIALMAVLVWGTLSPPPQGTHSLLGLTVGNYAGKFVYVAGLVCLMFICGSVQLSGCCARCCPQPATEPETVDHHG
;
A
#
# COMPACT_ATOMS: atom_id res chain seq x y z
N MET A 1 0.40 -2.35 -51.68
CA MET A 1 0.50 -3.29 -50.54
C MET A 1 1.52 -2.86 -49.49
N GLU A 2 2.65 -2.26 -49.87
CA GLU A 2 3.68 -1.81 -48.92
C GLU A 2 3.21 -0.72 -47.93
N GLN A 3 2.38 0.22 -48.38
CA GLN A 3 1.81 1.26 -47.51
C GLN A 3 0.86 0.70 -46.44
N LEU A 4 0.07 -0.33 -46.78
CA LEU A 4 -0.80 -1.02 -45.83
C LEU A 4 0.02 -1.79 -44.78
N LEU A 5 1.08 -2.46 -45.21
CA LEU A 5 2.00 -3.16 -44.31
C LEU A 5 2.68 -2.19 -43.34
N HIS A 6 3.15 -1.03 -43.83
CA HIS A 6 3.72 0.02 -42.98
C HIS A 6 2.71 0.57 -41.97
N ALA A 7 1.48 0.83 -42.39
CA ALA A 7 0.43 1.32 -41.51
C ALA A 7 0.10 0.31 -40.39
N ILE A 8 0.01 -0.97 -40.71
CA ILE A 8 -0.25 -2.04 -39.73
C ILE A 8 0.93 -2.15 -38.75
N LEU A 9 2.17 -2.11 -39.24
CA LEU A 9 3.37 -2.23 -38.41
C LEU A 9 3.49 -1.02 -37.46
N GLN A 10 3.20 0.19 -37.94
CA GLN A 10 3.12 1.40 -37.10
C GLN A 10 2.02 1.31 -36.06
N LEU A 11 0.84 0.76 -36.40
CA LEU A 11 -0.26 0.56 -35.46
C LEU A 11 0.13 -0.42 -34.34
N VAL A 12 0.76 -1.55 -34.70
CA VAL A 12 1.24 -2.56 -33.74
C VAL A 12 2.33 -2.01 -32.84
N LEU A 13 3.31 -1.28 -33.40
CA LEU A 13 4.34 -0.60 -32.62
C LEU A 13 3.74 0.45 -31.68
N GLY A 14 2.78 1.24 -32.15
CA GLY A 14 2.09 2.22 -31.32
C GLY A 14 1.35 1.59 -30.14
N LEU A 15 0.63 0.49 -30.37
CA LEU A 15 -0.03 -0.28 -29.31
C LEU A 15 0.99 -0.87 -28.32
N TRP A 16 2.11 -1.40 -28.82
CA TRP A 16 3.16 -1.93 -27.97
C TRP A 16 3.82 -0.85 -27.09
N GLN A 17 4.09 0.32 -27.66
CA GLN A 17 4.59 1.48 -26.92
C GLN A 17 3.60 1.95 -25.86
N LEU A 18 2.30 1.94 -26.17
CA LEU A 18 1.26 2.27 -25.20
C LEU A 18 1.27 1.29 -24.02
N VAL A 19 1.40 -0.01 -24.28
CA VAL A 19 1.48 -1.04 -23.23
C VAL A 19 2.74 -0.85 -22.39
N ILE A 20 3.90 -0.61 -23.00
CA ILE A 20 5.15 -0.32 -22.26
C ILE A 20 4.99 0.92 -21.40
N ALA A 21 4.41 2.00 -21.94
CA ALA A 21 4.17 3.23 -21.21
C ALA A 21 3.23 3.00 -20.02
N LEU A 22 2.16 2.22 -20.20
CA LEU A 22 1.26 1.83 -19.11
C LEU A 22 1.98 1.01 -18.04
N LEU A 23 2.79 0.03 -18.44
CA LEU A 23 3.56 -0.79 -17.51
C LEU A 23 4.59 0.03 -16.75
N ALA A 24 5.32 0.92 -17.43
CA ALA A 24 6.28 1.83 -16.82
C ALA A 24 5.60 2.81 -15.84
N LEU A 25 4.35 3.19 -16.13
CA LEU A 25 3.54 3.99 -15.21
C LEU A 25 3.13 3.18 -13.99
N VAL A 26 2.64 1.94 -14.14
CA VAL A 26 2.12 1.13 -13.03
C VAL A 26 3.23 0.55 -12.15
N LEU A 27 4.38 0.16 -12.73
CA LEU A 27 5.50 -0.48 -12.03
C LEU A 27 5.91 0.21 -10.72
N PRO A 28 6.18 1.54 -10.70
CA PRO A 28 6.59 2.22 -9.47
C PRO A 28 5.50 2.28 -8.39
N TRP A 29 4.23 2.16 -8.76
CA TRP A 29 3.09 2.16 -7.83
C TRP A 29 2.66 0.77 -7.40
N THR A 30 3.21 -0.30 -7.99
CA THR A 30 2.94 -1.68 -7.58
C THR A 30 3.04 -1.93 -6.07
N PRO A 31 4.05 -1.44 -5.32
CA PRO A 31 4.08 -1.67 -3.87
C PRO A 31 2.92 -0.98 -3.15
N LEU A 32 2.50 0.21 -3.60
CA LEU A 32 1.39 0.94 -2.99
C LEU A 32 0.05 0.26 -3.28
N ILE A 33 -0.15 -0.19 -4.53
CA ILE A 33 -1.35 -0.94 -4.92
C ILE A 33 -1.42 -2.26 -4.15
N ALA A 34 -0.31 -2.98 -4.04
CA ALA A 34 -0.21 -4.21 -3.27
C ALA A 34 -0.50 -3.97 -1.78
N TRP A 35 -0.01 -2.86 -1.20
CA TRP A 35 -0.32 -2.47 0.17
C TRP A 35 -1.82 -2.26 0.38
N ILE A 36 -2.46 -1.46 -0.48
CA ILE A 36 -3.91 -1.22 -0.43
C ILE A 36 -4.68 -2.54 -0.57
N ALA A 37 -4.33 -3.37 -1.57
CA ALA A 37 -5.00 -4.64 -1.82
C ALA A 37 -4.86 -5.60 -0.63
N PHE A 38 -3.65 -5.73 -0.07
CA PHE A 38 -3.41 -6.55 1.12
C PHE A 38 -4.28 -6.11 2.29
N TRP A 39 -4.27 -4.83 2.65
CA TRP A 39 -5.06 -4.34 3.78
C TRP A 39 -6.56 -4.38 3.53
N THR A 40 -7.02 -4.27 2.28
CA THR A 40 -8.46 -4.29 1.98
C THR A 40 -9.03 -5.72 1.93
N PHE A 41 -8.25 -6.70 1.45
CA PHE A 41 -8.74 -8.05 1.16
C PHE A 41 -8.19 -9.13 2.08
N ALA A 42 -6.94 -9.03 2.52
CA ALA A 42 -6.29 -10.09 3.27
C ALA A 42 -6.51 -9.98 4.79
N VAL A 43 -6.79 -8.78 5.30
CA VAL A 43 -6.85 -8.51 6.73
C VAL A 43 -8.29 -8.48 7.23
N ASP A 44 -8.56 -9.21 8.31
CA ASP A 44 -9.85 -9.17 9.00
C ASP A 44 -9.89 -8.00 10.00
N TRP A 45 -10.53 -6.92 9.59
CA TRP A 45 -10.55 -5.67 10.35
C TRP A 45 -11.41 -5.73 11.61
N THR A 46 -12.36 -6.66 11.71
CA THR A 46 -13.17 -6.85 12.94
C THR A 46 -12.27 -7.34 14.08
N ARG A 47 -11.50 -8.41 13.84
CA ARG A 47 -10.55 -8.96 14.80
C ARG A 47 -9.42 -7.98 15.10
N LEU A 48 -8.88 -7.32 14.07
CA LEU A 48 -7.80 -6.35 14.25
C LEU A 48 -8.26 -5.15 15.10
N ARG A 49 -9.48 -4.66 14.92
CA ARG A 49 -10.07 -3.59 15.75
C ARG A 49 -10.14 -4.00 17.21
N ASP A 50 -10.59 -5.21 17.51
CA ASP A 50 -10.68 -5.68 18.90
C ASP A 50 -9.29 -5.77 19.57
N ILE A 51 -8.28 -6.23 18.85
CA ILE A 51 -6.89 -6.25 19.31
C ILE A 51 -6.38 -4.83 19.56
N LEU A 52 -6.67 -3.88 18.66
CA LEU A 52 -6.29 -2.48 18.82
C LEU A 52 -6.94 -1.85 20.06
N LEU A 53 -8.25 -2.07 20.27
CA LEU A 53 -8.98 -1.57 21.43
C LEU A 53 -8.45 -2.14 22.76
N ARG A 54 -7.88 -3.34 22.75
CA ARG A 54 -7.21 -3.97 23.91
C ARG A 54 -5.78 -3.45 24.17
N GLY A 55 -5.31 -2.46 23.41
CA GLY A 55 -3.99 -1.84 23.60
C GLY A 55 -2.95 -2.21 22.54
N GLY A 56 -3.34 -2.90 21.45
CA GLY A 56 -2.45 -3.24 20.33
C GLY A 56 -1.80 -2.04 19.61
N TRP A 57 -2.25 -0.82 19.87
CA TRP A 57 -1.69 0.42 19.32
C TRP A 57 -0.19 0.59 19.59
N VAL A 58 0.31 0.11 20.73
CA VAL A 58 1.74 0.21 21.07
C VAL A 58 2.59 -0.57 20.06
N VAL A 59 2.13 -1.75 19.65
CA VAL A 59 2.84 -2.57 18.64
C VAL A 59 2.86 -1.86 17.30
N VAL A 60 1.73 -1.27 16.88
CA VAL A 60 1.65 -0.49 15.63
C VAL A 60 2.61 0.70 15.66
N ALA A 61 2.65 1.43 16.79
CA ALA A 61 3.54 2.58 16.96
C ALA A 61 5.03 2.15 16.92
N LEU A 62 5.38 1.05 17.57
CA LEU A 62 6.75 0.52 17.55
C LEU A 62 7.17 0.06 16.16
N ILE A 63 6.30 -0.63 15.42
CA ILE A 63 6.57 -1.04 14.04
C ILE A 63 6.74 0.18 13.14
N ALA A 64 5.86 1.18 13.27
CA ALA A 64 5.96 2.42 12.50
C ALA A 64 7.28 3.16 12.81
N LEU A 65 7.67 3.27 14.08
CA LEU A 65 8.94 3.89 14.47
C LEU A 65 10.14 3.13 13.87
N MET A 66 10.16 1.80 13.99
CA MET A 66 11.21 0.97 13.40
C MET A 66 11.29 1.14 11.88
N ALA A 67 10.15 1.19 11.19
CA ALA A 67 10.11 1.42 9.76
C ALA A 67 10.71 2.79 9.36
N VAL A 68 10.43 3.84 10.13
CA VAL A 68 11.03 5.18 9.91
C VAL A 68 12.54 5.14 10.10
N LEU A 69 13.03 4.46 11.13
CA LEU A 69 14.46 4.34 11.40
C LEU A 69 15.17 3.56 10.29
N VAL A 70 14.67 2.36 9.97
CA VAL A 70 15.23 1.50 8.92
C VAL A 70 15.23 2.22 7.58
N TRP A 71 14.12 2.85 7.18
CA TRP A 71 14.05 3.57 5.91
C TRP A 71 14.92 4.84 5.91
N GLY A 72 15.00 5.53 7.05
CA GLY A 72 15.93 6.65 7.24
C GLY A 72 17.37 6.25 6.96
N THR A 73 17.78 5.04 7.37
CA THR A 73 19.14 4.52 7.14
C THR A 73 19.38 3.96 5.74
N LEU A 74 18.39 3.32 5.12
CA LEU A 74 18.54 2.63 3.83
C LEU A 74 18.58 3.58 2.64
N SER A 75 17.90 4.73 2.73
CA SER A 75 17.77 5.67 1.62
C SER A 75 17.95 7.11 2.09
N PRO A 76 19.18 7.49 2.45
CA PRO A 76 19.51 8.88 2.73
C PRO A 76 19.41 9.71 1.44
N PRO A 77 18.67 10.83 1.42
CA PRO A 77 18.60 11.71 0.27
C PRO A 77 19.97 12.35 0.00
N PRO A 78 20.32 12.69 -1.26
CA PRO A 78 21.64 13.19 -1.64
C PRO A 78 22.11 14.46 -0.90
N GLN A 79 21.16 15.25 -0.37
CA GLN A 79 21.41 16.48 0.39
C GLN A 79 21.03 16.37 1.88
N GLY A 80 20.61 15.20 2.36
CA GLY A 80 20.18 14.99 3.76
C GLY A 80 18.80 15.57 4.11
N THR A 81 18.16 16.30 3.19
CA THR A 81 16.85 16.96 3.36
C THR A 81 15.86 16.52 2.29
N HIS A 82 14.57 16.41 2.67
CA HIS A 82 13.44 16.26 1.75
C HIS A 82 12.69 17.57 1.66
N SER A 83 12.33 18.00 0.45
CA SER A 83 11.47 19.17 0.24
C SER A 83 10.01 18.72 0.28
N LEU A 84 9.32 18.99 1.38
CA LEU A 84 7.91 18.61 1.59
C LEU A 84 7.07 19.88 1.67
N LEU A 85 6.13 20.06 0.72
CA LEU A 85 5.27 21.26 0.61
C LEU A 85 6.04 22.59 0.60
N GLY A 86 7.25 22.62 0.01
CA GLY A 86 8.10 23.81 -0.06
C GLY A 86 8.97 24.07 1.17
N LEU A 87 8.89 23.24 2.22
CA LEU A 87 9.79 23.28 3.38
C LEU A 87 10.85 22.18 3.31
N THR A 88 12.08 22.51 3.69
CA THR A 88 13.18 21.54 3.84
C THR A 88 13.03 20.82 5.17
N VAL A 89 12.60 19.57 5.11
CA VAL A 89 12.41 18.70 6.27
C VAL A 89 13.58 17.73 6.35
N GLY A 90 14.09 17.47 7.57
CA GLY A 90 15.17 16.51 7.77
C GLY A 90 14.78 15.09 7.32
N ASN A 91 15.77 14.27 6.92
CA ASN A 91 15.54 12.92 6.39
C ASN A 91 14.50 12.10 7.20
N TYR A 92 14.71 11.95 8.50
CA TYR A 92 13.83 11.16 9.37
C TYR A 92 12.42 11.73 9.50
N ALA A 93 12.27 13.05 9.56
CA ALA A 93 10.96 13.68 9.61
C ALA A 93 10.19 13.50 8.30
N GLY A 94 10.88 13.56 7.14
CA GLY A 94 10.28 13.20 5.85
C GLY A 94 9.81 11.74 5.82
N LYS A 95 10.66 10.79 6.24
CA LYS A 95 10.30 9.37 6.33
C LYS A 95 9.15 9.10 7.32
N PHE A 96 9.10 9.83 8.43
CA PHE A 96 8.01 9.77 9.38
C PHE A 96 6.67 10.12 8.73
N VAL A 97 6.61 11.20 7.94
CA VAL A 97 5.38 11.58 7.22
C VAL A 97 4.97 10.48 6.22
N TYR A 98 5.91 9.89 5.49
CA TYR A 98 5.60 8.80 4.56
C TYR A 98 5.03 7.56 5.28
N VAL A 99 5.69 7.12 6.35
CA VAL A 99 5.24 5.95 7.12
C VAL A 99 3.90 6.23 7.81
N ALA A 100 3.71 7.42 8.38
CA ALA A 100 2.43 7.85 8.93
C ALA A 100 1.33 7.81 7.86
N GLY A 101 1.62 8.28 6.63
CA GLY A 101 0.69 8.19 5.51
C GLY A 101 0.31 6.75 5.14
N LEU A 102 1.27 5.82 5.13
CA LEU A 102 1.00 4.39 4.88
C LEU A 102 0.14 3.76 5.99
N VAL A 103 0.35 4.16 7.24
CA VAL A 103 -0.48 3.73 8.38
C VAL A 103 -1.87 4.34 8.30
N CYS A 104 -2.02 5.61 7.92
CA CYS A 104 -3.34 6.21 7.68
C CYS A 104 -4.08 5.48 6.55
N LEU A 105 -3.38 5.16 5.46
CA LEU A 105 -3.95 4.42 4.33
C LEU A 105 -4.45 3.03 4.76
N MET A 106 -3.68 2.34 5.60
CA MET A 106 -4.07 1.10 6.27
C MET A 106 -5.42 1.27 6.96
N PHE A 107 -5.56 2.27 7.83
CA PHE A 107 -6.81 2.53 8.57
C PHE A 107 -7.99 2.93 7.68
N ILE A 108 -7.74 3.65 6.59
CA ILE A 108 -8.79 4.00 5.61
C ILE A 108 -9.32 2.73 4.94
N CYS A 109 -8.45 1.82 4.51
CA CYS A 109 -8.85 0.52 3.96
C CYS A 109 -9.73 -0.26 4.94
N GLY A 110 -9.35 -0.31 6.22
CA GLY A 110 -10.15 -0.94 7.26
C GLY A 110 -11.51 -0.28 7.48
N SER A 111 -11.55 1.05 7.47
CA SER A 111 -12.78 1.82 7.61
C SER A 111 -13.75 1.54 6.45
N VAL A 112 -13.24 1.43 5.22
CA VAL A 112 -14.04 1.08 4.04
C VAL A 112 -14.63 -0.32 4.16
N GLN A 113 -13.85 -1.31 4.60
CA GLN A 113 -14.35 -2.68 4.81
C GLN A 113 -15.43 -2.74 5.90
N LEU A 114 -15.20 -2.10 7.05
CA LEU A 114 -16.15 -2.09 8.18
C LEU A 114 -17.42 -1.28 7.91
N SER A 115 -17.35 -0.25 7.06
CA SER A 115 -18.53 0.55 6.68
C SER A 115 -19.51 -0.19 5.75
N GLY A 116 -19.09 -1.33 5.17
CA GLY A 116 -19.90 -2.08 4.21
C GLY A 116 -20.11 -1.37 2.86
N CYS A 117 -19.53 -0.18 2.66
CA CYS A 117 -19.71 0.62 1.44
C CYS A 117 -19.22 -0.09 0.16
N CYS A 118 -18.30 -1.06 0.32
CA CYS A 118 -17.79 -1.91 -0.76
C CYS A 118 -18.03 -3.41 -0.52
N ALA A 119 -19.07 -3.80 0.21
CA ALA A 119 -19.35 -5.21 0.55
C ALA A 119 -19.42 -6.17 -0.65
N ARG A 120 -19.78 -5.68 -1.84
CA ARG A 120 -19.80 -6.46 -3.09
C ARG A 120 -18.41 -6.69 -3.68
N CYS A 121 -17.47 -5.76 -3.46
CA CYS A 121 -16.13 -5.78 -4.04
C CYS A 121 -15.06 -6.23 -3.05
N CYS A 122 -15.33 -6.19 -1.75
CA CYS A 122 -14.39 -6.54 -0.68
C CYS A 122 -15.05 -7.55 0.29
N PRO A 123 -15.06 -8.84 -0.07
CA PRO A 123 -15.57 -9.88 0.82
C PRO A 123 -14.77 -9.88 2.12
N GLN A 124 -15.45 -10.07 3.24
CA GLN A 124 -14.75 -10.26 4.51
C GLN A 124 -13.97 -11.58 4.46
N PRO A 125 -12.68 -11.60 4.84
CA PRO A 125 -11.90 -12.83 4.84
C PRO A 125 -12.57 -13.86 5.75
N ALA A 126 -12.64 -15.11 5.27
CA ALA A 126 -13.27 -16.20 6.01
C ALA A 126 -12.50 -16.44 7.32
N THR A 127 -13.17 -16.24 8.45
CA THR A 127 -12.64 -16.59 9.76
C THR A 127 -12.63 -18.11 9.86
N GLU A 128 -11.44 -18.73 9.97
CA GLU A 128 -11.36 -20.15 10.33
C GLU A 128 -12.02 -20.33 11.71
N PRO A 129 -12.90 -21.34 11.89
CA PRO A 129 -13.55 -21.55 13.17
C PRO A 129 -12.50 -21.91 14.21
N GLU A 130 -12.48 -21.17 15.33
CA GLU A 130 -11.65 -21.51 16.49
C GLU A 130 -11.97 -22.95 16.94
N THR A 131 -11.04 -23.87 16.75
CA THR A 131 -11.07 -25.17 17.41
C THR A 131 -10.91 -24.92 18.90
N VAL A 132 -12.01 -24.96 19.63
CA VAL A 132 -12.02 -24.95 21.10
C VAL A 132 -11.40 -26.27 21.55
N ASP A 133 -10.08 -26.28 21.74
CA ASP A 133 -9.38 -27.37 22.40
C ASP A 133 -9.76 -27.38 23.89
N HIS A 134 -10.85 -28.09 24.19
CA HIS A 134 -11.18 -28.52 25.55
C HIS A 134 -10.18 -29.61 25.97
N HIS A 135 -9.03 -29.21 26.50
CA HIS A 135 -8.17 -30.09 27.29
C HIS A 135 -8.23 -29.67 28.76
N GLY A 136 -9.14 -30.33 29.48
CA GLY A 136 -9.18 -30.42 30.94
C GLY A 136 -9.09 -31.89 31.35
#